data_AF-A0A7W8UNH0-F1
#
_entry.id   AF-A0A7W8UNH0-F1
#
_cell.length_a   1.000
_cell.length_b   1.000
_cell.length_c   1.000
_cell.angle_alpha   90.00
_cell.angle_beta   90.00
_cell.angle_gamma   90.00
#
_symmetry.space_group_name_H-M   'P 1'
#
loop_
_entity.id
_entity.type
_entity.pdbx_description
1 polymer ?
#
loop_
_entity_poly.entity_id
_entity_poly.type
_entity_poly.pdbx_seq_one_letter_code
_entity_poly.pdbx_strand_id
1 'polypeptide(L)' 'MVADSLTIDDTIPQLARCHCGHDPDVTHDGHKTVITCSNCKEKMTVETTPFFRSAAARLEHQTWRAASAWNEMRR' A
#
# COMPACT_ATOMS: atom_id res chain seq x y z
N MET A 1 -1.02 12.01 25.23
CA MET A 1 -1.93 11.32 24.30
C MET A 1 -1.92 12.16 23.04
N VAL A 2 -1.10 11.80 22.05
CA VAL A 2 -1.05 12.55 20.79
C VAL A 2 -2.21 12.04 19.97
N ALA A 3 -3.21 12.89 19.74
CA ALA A 3 -4.26 12.61 18.79
C ALA A 3 -3.61 12.69 17.40
N ASP A 4 -3.52 11.54 16.71
CA ASP A 4 -3.26 11.49 15.28
C ASP A 4 -4.36 12.28 14.57
N SER A 5 -4.06 13.53 14.21
CA SER A 5 -4.89 14.26 13.25
C SER A 5 -4.70 13.56 11.91
N LEU A 6 -5.75 12.87 11.45
CA LEU A 6 -5.84 12.43 10.06
C LEU A 6 -5.95 13.67 9.18
N THR A 7 -4.83 14.18 8.69
CA THR A 7 -4.79 15.14 7.59
C THR A 7 -5.34 14.44 6.35
N ILE A 8 -6.57 14.78 5.96
CA ILE A 8 -7.21 14.24 4.75
C ILE A 8 -6.50 14.73 3.47
N ASP A 9 -5.60 15.72 3.60
CA ASP A 9 -4.73 16.21 2.53
C ASP A 9 -3.45 15.39 2.32
N ASP A 10 -3.24 14.30 3.07
CA ASP A 10 -2.15 13.37 2.77
C ASP A 10 -2.45 12.61 1.48
N THR A 11 -1.96 13.18 0.38
CA THR A 11 -2.01 12.60 -0.98
C THR A 11 -1.06 11.41 -1.16
N ILE A 12 -0.43 10.96 -0.07
CA ILE A 12 0.50 9.83 -0.05
C ILE A 12 -0.16 8.65 0.69
N PRO A 13 -0.31 7.48 0.05
CA PRO A 13 -0.88 6.30 0.69
C PRO A 13 -0.01 5.85 1.86
N GLN A 14 -0.58 5.89 3.07
CA GLN A 14 0.07 5.39 4.28
C GLN A 14 -0.20 3.90 4.47
N LEU A 15 0.82 3.13 4.86
CA LEU A 15 0.70 1.71 5.16
C LEU A 15 0.62 1.48 6.67
N ALA A 16 -0.40 0.77 7.11
CA ALA A 16 -0.48 0.28 8.48
C ALA A 16 0.69 -0.69 8.76
N ARG A 17 1.21 -0.67 9.99
CA ARG A 17 2.23 -1.62 10.41
C ARG A 17 1.70 -3.05 10.27
N CYS A 18 2.59 -3.98 9.92
CA CYS A 18 2.25 -5.39 9.97
C CYS A 18 1.86 -5.79 11.40
N HIS A 19 1.05 -6.85 11.56
CA HIS A 19 0.64 -7.37 12.88
C HIS A 19 1.84 -7.75 13.77
N CYS A 20 3.01 -8.01 13.19
CA CYS A 20 4.25 -8.25 13.93
C CYS A 20 4.96 -6.96 14.39
N GLY A 21 4.36 -5.80 14.17
CA GLY A 21 4.90 -4.50 14.54
C GLY A 21 5.96 -3.93 13.60
N HIS A 22 6.23 -4.56 12.46
CA HIS A 22 7.20 -4.03 11.48
C HIS A 22 6.54 -3.26 10.35
N ASP A 23 7.24 -2.25 9.86
CA ASP A 23 6.82 -1.50 8.69
C ASP A 23 6.95 -2.38 7.44
N PRO A 24 5.91 -2.45 6.60
CA PRO A 24 5.95 -3.23 5.37
C PRO A 24 6.67 -2.47 4.24
N ASP A 25 7.25 -3.24 3.33
CA ASP A 25 7.90 -2.75 2.11
C ASP A 25 6.95 -2.88 0.91
N VAL A 26 7.07 -1.96 -0.06
CA VAL A 26 6.31 -1.98 -1.32
C VAL A 26 7.27 -2.21 -2.48
N THR A 27 6.88 -3.11 -3.38
CA THR A 27 7.55 -3.31 -4.66
C THR A 27 6.53 -3.33 -5.79
N HIS A 28 6.92 -2.80 -6.95
CA HIS A 28 6.08 -2.75 -8.13
C HIS A 28 6.70 -3.63 -9.23
N ASP A 29 5.91 -4.57 -9.74
CA ASP A 29 6.28 -5.46 -10.83
C ASP A 29 5.23 -5.35 -11.94
N GLY A 30 5.46 -4.43 -12.87
CA GLY A 30 4.59 -4.16 -14.00
C GLY A 30 3.16 -3.76 -13.60
N HIS A 31 2.23 -4.71 -13.68
CA HIS A 31 0.82 -4.51 -13.33
C HIS A 31 0.50 -4.89 -11.88
N LYS A 32 1.49 -5.39 -11.14
CA LYS A 32 1.34 -5.91 -9.78
C LYS A 32 2.05 -5.00 -8.79
N THR A 33 1.41 -4.80 -7.65
CA THR A 33 2.04 -4.21 -6.46
C THR A 33 2.10 -5.28 -5.38
N VAL A 34 3.28 -5.47 -4.81
CA VAL A 34 3.51 -6.44 -3.74
C VAL A 34 3.90 -5.68 -2.49
N ILE A 35 3.11 -5.87 -1.44
CA ILE A 35 3.41 -5.39 -0.09
C ILE A 35 3.93 -6.59 0.70
N THR A 36 5.09 -6.46 1.33
CA THR A 36 5.71 -7.55 2.09
C THR A 36 6.18 -7.06 3.44
N CYS A 37 5.94 -7.82 4.50
CA CYS A 37 6.63 -7.62 5.76
C CYS A 37 7.93 -8.44 5.77
N SER A 38 9.08 -7.77 5.82
CA SER A 38 10.39 -8.42 5.86
C SER A 38 10.61 -9.28 7.12
N ASN A 39 9.89 -9.01 8.22
CA ASN A 39 9.99 -9.76 9.47
C ASN A 39 9.19 -11.07 9.44
N CYS A 40 7.86 -11.01 9.38
CA CYS A 40 7.01 -12.22 9.43
C CYS A 40 6.76 -12.87 8.06
N LYS A 41 7.27 -12.29 6.97
CA LYS A 41 7.12 -12.75 5.59
C LYS A 41 5.68 -12.75 5.06
N GLU A 42 4.76 -12.10 5.77
CA GLU A 42 3.42 -11.82 5.24
C GLU A 42 3.54 -11.02 3.94
N LYS A 43 2.77 -11.42 2.92
CA LYS A 43 2.78 -10.78 1.62
C LYS A 43 1.37 -10.59 1.11
N MET A 44 1.15 -9.48 0.43
CA MET A 44 -0.06 -9.18 -0.31
C MET A 44 0.33 -8.79 -1.74
N THR A 45 -0.35 -9.35 -2.72
CA THR A 45 -0.20 -8.98 -4.13
C THR A 45 -1.52 -8.41 -4.62
N VAL A 46 -1.47 -7.19 -5.14
CA VAL A 46 -2.60 -6.54 -5.80
C VAL A 46 -2.26 -6.37 -7.28
N GLU A 47 -3.08 -6.97 -8.13
CA GLU A 47 -3.00 -6.80 -9.57
C GLU A 47 -3.93 -5.67 -10.01
N THR A 48 -3.39 -4.73 -10.79
CA THR A 48 -4.14 -3.63 -11.37
C THR A 48 -4.08 -3.72 -12.87
N THR A 49 -5.23 -3.96 -13.49
CA THR A 49 -5.35 -4.02 -14.94
C THR A 49 -4.83 -2.73 -15.59
N PRO A 50 -4.12 -2.83 -16.72
CA PRO A 50 -3.74 -1.65 -17.49
C PRO A 50 -4.97 -0.92 -18.00
N PHE A 51 -5.33 0.17 -17.33
CA PHE A 51 -6.37 1.09 -17.80
C PHE A 51 -5.82 2.49 -18.09
N PHE A 52 -4.77 2.89 -17.38
CA PHE A 52 -4.16 4.22 -17.52
C PHE A 52 -3.18 4.27 -18.68
N ARG A 53 -3.26 5.36 -19.46
CA ARG A 53 -2.28 5.65 -20.52
C ARG A 53 -0.93 6.10 -19.98
N SER A 54 -0.91 6.80 -18.84
CA SER A 54 0.33 7.27 -18.22
C SER A 54 0.86 6.25 -17.20
N ALA A 55 2.16 5.99 -17.26
CA ALA A 55 2.81 5.09 -16.32
C ALA A 55 2.76 5.62 -14.88
N ALA A 56 2.89 6.94 -14.71
CA ALA A 56 2.83 7.60 -13.39
C ALA A 56 1.45 7.46 -12.74
N ALA A 57 0.35 7.76 -13.45
CA ALA A 57 -0.99 7.62 -12.88
C ALA A 57 -1.34 6.15 -12.60
N ARG A 58 -0.86 5.23 -13.45
CA ARG A 58 -0.98 3.79 -13.19
C ARG A 58 -0.30 3.42 -11.86
N LEU A 59 0.93 3.89 -11.64
CA LEU A 59 1.72 3.56 -10.45
C LEU A 59 1.09 4.14 -9.18
N GLU A 60 0.62 5.39 -9.24
CA GLU A 60 -0.09 6.03 -8.15
C GLU A 60 -1.36 5.24 -7.78
N HIS A 61 -2.20 4.94 -8.77
CA HIS A 61 -3.42 4.16 -8.56
C HIS A 61 -3.13 2.76 -7.99
N GLN A 62 -2.13 2.07 -8.52
CA GLN A 62 -1.65 0.78 -8.04
C GLN A 62 -1.27 0.82 -6.56
N THR A 63 -0.49 1.84 -6.18
CA THR A 63 -0.01 2.02 -4.81
C THR A 63 -1.17 2.28 -3.85
N TRP A 64 -2.12 3.15 -4.22
CA TRP A 64 -3.32 3.42 -3.44
C TRP A 64 -4.18 2.18 -3.21
N ARG A 65 -4.39 1.38 -4.25
CA ARG A 65 -5.16 0.12 -4.12
C ARG A 65 -4.47 -0.87 -3.21
N ALA A 66 -3.16 -1.03 -3.37
CA ALA A 66 -2.39 -1.95 -2.54
C ALA A 66 -2.41 -1.52 -1.06
N ALA A 67 -2.18 -0.23 -0.80
CA ALA A 67 -2.23 0.31 0.55
C ALA A 67 -3.61 0.17 1.19
N SER A 68 -4.67 0.45 0.45
CA SER A 68 -6.04 0.30 0.94
C SER A 68 -6.35 -1.15 1.33
N ALA A 69 -6.02 -2.11 0.47
CA ALA A 69 -6.23 -3.53 0.72
C ALA A 69 -5.42 -4.02 1.93
N TRP A 70 -4.17 -3.59 2.05
CA TRP A 70 -3.32 -3.93 3.19
C TRP A 70 -3.86 -3.37 4.51
N ASN A 71 -4.35 -2.13 4.50
CA ASN A 71 -4.90 -1.49 5.68
C ASN A 71 -6.25 -2.10 6.09
N GLU A 72 -7.07 -2.55 5.14
CA GLU A 72 -8.34 -3.21 5.41
C GLU A 72 -8.18 -4.54 6.16
N MET A 73 -7.13 -5.30 5.86
CA MET A 73 -6.79 -6.52 6.62
C MET A 73 -6.42 -6.27 8.10
N ARG A 74 -6.25 -5.00 8.50
CA ARG A 74 -5.74 -4.58 9.81
C ARG A 74 -6.74 -3.74 10.60
N ARG A 75 -7.97 -3.59 10.08
CA ARG A 75 -9.11 -3.06 10.84
C ARG A 75 -9.75 -4.17 11.67
#